data_AF-A0A350DCT6-F1
#
_entry.id   AF-A0A350DCT6-F1
#
_cell.length_a   1.000
_cell.length_b   1.000
_cell.length_c   1.000
_cell.angle_alpha   90.00
_cell.angle_beta   90.00
_cell.angle_gamma   90.00
#
_symmetry.space_group_name_H-M   'P 1'
#
loop_
_entity.id
_entity.type
_entity.pdbx_description
1 polymer ?
#
loop_
_entity_poly.entity_id
_entity_poly.type
_entity_poly.pdbx_seq_one_letter_code
_entity_poly.pdbx_strand_id
1 'polypeptide(L)'
;MTTQSSMPLVTQRLRERNRKALEAKVAAENEAEMQSTKITVAGLLALQELAEIAQGDTHQPQHCRRVLLAVYNSYAWPLNLTSLRVLDDNLRRAALAVIEWSAISDRELHEYLPHGHELMQRFAAIEQQKEQ
;
A
#
# COMPACT_ATOMS: atom_id res chain seq x y z
N MET A 1 -48.06 -46.79 -9.60
CA MET A 1 -47.46 -45.63 -8.90
C MET A 1 -46.21 -45.22 -9.66
N THR A 2 -46.29 -44.17 -10.46
CA THR A 2 -45.21 -43.73 -11.36
C THR A 2 -44.20 -42.87 -10.61
N THR A 3 -42.99 -43.39 -10.42
CA THR A 3 -41.83 -42.64 -9.90
C THR A 3 -41.25 -41.76 -11.01
N GLN A 4 -41.66 -40.50 -11.07
CA GLN A 4 -40.95 -39.47 -11.84
C GLN A 4 -39.60 -39.19 -11.17
N SER A 5 -38.55 -39.86 -11.63
CA SER A 5 -37.17 -39.50 -11.28
C SER A 5 -36.83 -38.18 -11.98
N SER A 6 -37.10 -37.08 -11.28
CA SER A 6 -36.80 -35.71 -11.71
C SER A 6 -35.31 -35.44 -11.53
N MET A 7 -34.48 -36.04 -12.41
CA MET A 7 -33.10 -35.57 -12.55
C MET A 7 -33.12 -34.31 -13.41
N PRO A 8 -32.69 -33.14 -12.90
CA PRO A 8 -32.59 -31.94 -13.73
C PRO A 8 -31.64 -32.26 -14.89
N LEU A 9 -32.10 -31.97 -16.11
CA LEU A 9 -31.33 -32.14 -17.35
C LEU A 9 -29.91 -31.60 -17.13
N VAL A 10 -28.87 -32.31 -17.57
CA VAL A 10 -27.44 -31.96 -17.40
C VAL A 10 -27.16 -30.47 -17.67
N THR A 11 -27.91 -29.89 -18.60
CA THR A 11 -27.92 -28.46 -18.96
C THR A 11 -28.26 -27.53 -17.80
N GLN A 12 -29.21 -27.88 -16.93
CA GLN A 12 -29.60 -27.11 -15.76
C GLN A 12 -28.49 -27.08 -14.70
N ARG A 13 -27.86 -28.24 -14.42
CA ARG A 13 -26.71 -28.31 -13.49
C ARG A 13 -25.52 -27.50 -14.00
N LEU A 14 -25.25 -27.55 -15.30
CA LEU A 14 -24.18 -26.77 -15.93
C LEU A 14 -24.44 -25.26 -15.83
N ARG A 15 -25.68 -24.81 -16.09
CA ARG A 15 -26.07 -23.39 -15.96
C ARG A 15 -25.94 -22.90 -14.51
N GLU A 16 -26.37 -23.71 -13.55
CA GLU A 16 -26.25 -23.36 -12.13
C GLU A 16 -24.78 -23.25 -11.70
N ARG A 17 -23.93 -24.19 -12.12
CA ARG A 17 -22.49 -24.15 -11.86
C ARG A 17 -21.85 -22.89 -12.46
N ASN A 18 -22.17 -22.59 -13.72
CA ASN A 18 -21.63 -21.41 -14.40
C ASN A 18 -22.09 -20.11 -13.72
N ARG A 19 -23.36 -20.05 -13.28
CA ARG A 19 -23.88 -18.93 -12.48
C ARG A 19 -23.12 -18.76 -11.17
N LYS A 20 -23.00 -19.83 -10.37
CA LYS A 20 -22.25 -19.82 -9.10
C LYS A 20 -20.80 -19.40 -9.31
N ALA A 21 -20.15 -19.88 -10.37
CA ALA A 21 -18.78 -19.50 -10.70
C ALA A 21 -18.67 -18.02 -11.10
N LEU A 22 -19.66 -17.48 -11.81
CA LEU A 22 -19.71 -16.06 -12.16
C LEU A 22 -19.93 -15.19 -10.93
N GLU A 23 -20.89 -15.55 -10.06
CA GLU A 23 -21.16 -14.86 -8.80
C GLU A 23 -19.92 -14.83 -7.88
N ALA A 24 -19.20 -15.95 -7.76
CA ALA A 24 -17.98 -16.03 -6.98
C ALA A 24 -16.86 -15.14 -7.54
N LYS A 25 -16.73 -15.05 -8.87
CA LYS A 25 -15.76 -14.15 -9.52
C LYS A 25 -16.07 -12.68 -9.23
N VAL A 26 -17.33 -12.29 -9.41
CA VAL A 26 -17.78 -10.91 -9.13
C VAL A 26 -17.55 -10.56 -7.65
N ALA A 27 -17.84 -11.48 -6.72
CA ALA A 27 -17.58 -11.26 -5.30
C ALA A 27 -16.08 -11.06 -5.02
N ALA A 28 -15.21 -11.90 -5.59
CA ALA A 28 -13.77 -11.79 -5.42
C ALA A 28 -13.20 -10.49 -6.03
N GLU A 29 -13.72 -10.05 -7.19
CA GLU A 29 -13.36 -8.78 -7.81
C GLU A 29 -13.73 -7.59 -6.92
N ASN A 30 -14.97 -7.58 -6.40
CA ASN A 30 -15.44 -6.53 -5.48
C ASN A 30 -14.60 -6.50 -4.19
N GLU A 31 -14.25 -7.67 -3.63
CA GLU A 31 -13.39 -7.76 -2.45
C GLU A 31 -11.98 -7.21 -2.70
N ALA A 32 -11.39 -7.54 -3.86
CA ALA A 32 -10.10 -7.02 -4.26
C ALA A 32 -10.12 -5.49 -4.46
N GLU A 33 -11.17 -4.96 -5.07
CA GLU A 33 -11.35 -3.52 -5.28
C GLU A 33 -11.53 -2.77 -3.95
N MET A 34 -12.34 -3.31 -3.03
CA MET A 34 -12.48 -2.77 -1.68
C MET A 34 -11.15 -2.76 -0.94
N GLN A 35 -10.36 -3.84 -1.06
CA GLN A 35 -9.06 -3.93 -0.40
C GLN A 35 -8.05 -2.92 -0.98
N SER A 36 -7.97 -2.81 -2.31
CA SER A 36 -7.12 -1.83 -2.99
C SER A 36 -7.46 -0.40 -2.59
N THR A 37 -8.76 -0.09 -2.48
CA THR A 37 -9.24 1.22 -2.04
C THR A 37 -8.82 1.52 -0.60
N LYS A 38 -8.92 0.54 0.31
CA LYS A 38 -8.48 0.70 1.70
C LYS A 38 -6.98 0.96 1.80
N ILE A 39 -6.18 0.20 1.07
CA ILE A 39 -4.72 0.37 1.02
C ILE A 39 -4.37 1.76 0.48
N THR A 40 -5.04 2.20 -0.58
CA THR A 40 -4.83 3.53 -1.18
C THR A 40 -5.14 4.66 -0.20
N VAL A 41 -6.28 4.62 0.48
CA VAL A 41 -6.66 5.66 1.45
C VAL A 41 -5.72 5.66 2.65
N ALA A 42 -5.40 4.49 3.20
CA ALA A 42 -4.49 4.38 4.34
C ALA A 42 -3.07 4.84 3.97
N GLY A 43 -2.58 4.45 2.80
CA GLY A 43 -1.27 4.83 2.28
C GLY A 43 -1.15 6.34 2.07
N LEU A 44 -2.17 7.00 1.52
CA LEU A 44 -2.16 8.44 1.29
C LEU A 44 -2.07 9.23 2.60
N LEU A 45 -2.89 8.87 3.59
CA LEU A 45 -2.87 9.51 4.91
C LEU A 45 -1.52 9.29 5.61
N ALA A 46 -1.00 8.07 5.55
CA ALA A 46 0.29 7.72 6.12
C ALA A 46 1.46 8.46 5.45
N LEU A 47 1.42 8.62 4.12
CA LEU A 47 2.42 9.36 3.37
C LEU A 47 2.46 10.82 3.81
N GLN A 48 1.30 11.45 3.98
CA GLN A 48 1.18 12.83 4.44
C GLN A 48 1.72 12.99 5.87
N GLU A 49 1.33 12.10 6.79
CA GLU A 49 1.82 12.09 8.18
C GLU A 49 3.35 11.95 8.24
N LEU A 50 3.91 10.97 7.53
CA LEU A 50 5.36 10.77 7.50
C LEU A 50 6.09 11.97 6.91
N ALA A 51 5.56 12.56 5.82
CA ALA A 51 6.15 13.72 5.18
C ALA A 51 6.16 14.95 6.11
N GLU A 52 5.09 15.15 6.88
CA GLU A 52 5.02 16.21 7.89
C GLU A 52 6.06 16.02 8.98
N ILE A 53 6.09 14.85 9.61
CA ILE A 53 7.02 14.53 10.70
C ILE A 53 8.48 14.56 10.22
N ALA A 54 8.74 14.11 9.00
CA ALA A 54 10.07 14.10 8.38
C ALA A 54 10.71 15.51 8.23
N GLN A 55 9.93 16.59 8.37
CA GLN A 55 10.47 17.95 8.36
C GLN A 55 11.14 18.37 9.68
N GLY A 56 10.97 17.61 10.77
CA GLY A 56 11.60 17.93 12.05
C GLY A 56 13.09 17.58 12.14
N ASP A 57 13.73 18.04 13.22
CA ASP A 57 15.19 17.92 13.42
C ASP A 57 15.60 16.91 14.50
N THR A 58 14.66 16.14 15.05
CA THR A 58 14.94 15.12 16.08
C THR A 58 15.21 13.73 15.47
N HIS A 59 15.27 12.69 16.31
CA HIS A 59 15.57 11.32 15.89
C HIS A 59 14.46 10.66 15.06
N GLN A 60 13.18 10.81 15.45
CA GLN A 60 12.06 10.22 14.71
C GLN A 60 11.94 10.74 13.26
N PRO A 61 12.00 12.07 13.00
CA PRO A 61 12.04 12.63 11.65
C PRO A 61 13.10 12.03 10.75
N GLN A 62 14.28 11.69 11.29
CA GLN A 62 15.35 11.05 10.54
C GLN A 62 14.92 9.69 9.99
N HIS A 63 14.29 8.86 10.83
CA HIS A 63 13.81 7.55 10.40
C HIS A 63 12.65 7.67 9.41
N CYS A 64 11.76 8.65 9.58
CA CYS A 64 10.72 8.96 8.59
C CYS A 64 11.33 9.34 7.23
N ARG A 65 12.34 10.22 7.20
CA ARG A 65 13.05 10.58 5.96
C ARG A 65 13.65 9.36 5.28
N ARG A 66 14.31 8.48 6.02
CA ARG A 66 14.92 7.25 5.45
C ARG A 66 13.89 6.31 4.84
N VAL A 67 12.72 6.19 5.45
CA VAL A 67 11.60 5.42 4.88
C VAL A 67 11.11 6.06 3.57
N LEU A 68 10.82 7.37 3.60
CA LEU A 68 10.32 8.10 2.43
C LEU A 68 11.31 8.07 1.26
N LEU A 69 12.60 8.27 1.55
CA LEU A 69 13.67 8.21 0.55
C LEU A 69 13.84 6.81 -0.03
N ALA A 70 13.68 5.75 0.78
CA ALA A 70 13.75 4.39 0.29
C ALA A 70 12.59 4.02 -0.64
N VAL A 71 11.39 4.52 -0.33
CA VAL A 71 10.22 4.36 -1.20
C VAL A 71 10.38 5.18 -2.49
N TYR A 72 11.00 6.35 -2.40
CA TYR A 72 11.28 7.22 -3.55
C TYR A 72 12.37 6.68 -4.48
N ASN A 73 13.48 6.18 -3.93
CA ASN A 73 14.58 5.60 -4.70
C ASN A 73 15.42 4.66 -3.82
N SER A 74 15.00 3.39 -3.76
CA SER A 74 15.64 2.36 -2.93
C SER A 74 17.08 2.02 -3.34
N TYR A 75 17.46 2.24 -4.61
CA TYR A 75 18.83 2.02 -5.08
C TYR A 75 19.81 3.01 -4.46
N ALA A 76 19.40 4.28 -4.32
CA ALA A 76 20.21 5.30 -3.66
C ALA A 76 20.05 5.26 -2.14
N TRP A 77 18.87 4.88 -1.65
CA TRP A 77 18.49 4.94 -0.24
C TRP A 77 17.92 3.60 0.23
N PRO A 78 18.74 2.58 0.48
CA PRO A 78 18.25 1.28 0.91
C PRO A 78 17.55 1.37 2.28
N LEU A 79 16.38 0.72 2.41
CA LEU A 79 15.64 0.70 3.66
C LEU A 79 16.33 -0.21 4.68
N ASN A 80 16.91 0.39 5.72
CA ASN A 80 17.47 -0.36 6.83
C ASN A 80 16.37 -0.74 7.84
N LEU A 81 16.23 -2.03 8.15
CA LEU A 81 15.25 -2.54 9.12
C LEU A 81 15.39 -1.94 10.52
N THR A 82 16.59 -1.49 10.91
CA THR A 82 16.79 -0.74 12.15
C THR A 82 15.98 0.54 12.16
N SER A 83 15.88 1.25 11.03
CA SER A 83 15.06 2.47 10.93
C SER A 83 13.58 2.18 11.15
N LEU A 84 13.06 1.05 10.65
CA LEU A 84 11.68 0.64 10.93
C LEU A 84 11.46 0.25 12.40
N ARG A 85 12.44 -0.40 13.04
CA ARG A 85 12.31 -0.92 14.40
C ARG A 85 12.31 0.15 15.48
N VAL A 86 12.98 1.28 15.25
CA VAL A 86 13.10 2.38 16.22
C VAL A 86 12.01 3.44 16.08
N LEU A 87 11.23 3.40 14.99
CA LEU A 87 10.06 4.26 14.85
C LEU A 87 9.05 3.99 15.97
N ASP A 88 8.40 5.06 16.43
CA ASP A 88 7.24 4.93 17.30
C ASP A 88 6.14 4.13 16.60
N ASP A 89 5.27 3.49 17.38
CA ASP A 89 4.34 2.48 16.89
C ASP A 89 3.36 2.99 15.81
N ASN A 90 2.91 4.25 15.91
CA ASN A 90 2.12 4.91 14.89
C ASN A 90 2.93 5.14 13.60
N LEU A 91 4.15 5.68 13.71
CA LEU A 91 5.00 5.98 12.55
C LEU A 91 5.46 4.71 11.83
N ARG A 92 5.69 3.63 12.58
CA ARG A 92 6.00 2.32 12.01
C ARG A 92 4.82 1.76 11.21
N ARG A 93 3.59 1.88 11.71
CA ARG A 93 2.39 1.51 10.95
C ARG A 93 2.21 2.36 9.70
N ALA A 94 2.44 3.67 9.81
CA ALA A 94 2.40 4.57 8.66
C ALA A 94 3.45 4.17 7.60
N ALA A 95 4.67 3.85 8.02
CA ALA A 95 5.73 3.37 7.13
C ALA A 95 5.33 2.10 6.37
N LEU A 96 4.74 1.12 7.06
CA LEU A 96 4.27 -0.10 6.42
C LEU A 96 3.10 0.14 5.46
N ALA A 97 2.17 1.03 5.81
CA ALA A 97 1.06 1.41 4.92
C ALA A 97 1.55 2.08 3.64
N VAL A 98 2.58 2.94 3.73
CA VAL A 98 3.21 3.56 2.56
C VAL A 98 3.91 2.51 1.68
N ILE A 99 4.63 1.56 2.28
CA ILE A 99 5.30 0.46 1.54
C ILE A 99 4.28 -0.47 0.87
N GLU A 100 3.19 -0.79 1.56
CA GLU A 100 2.12 -1.62 0.99
C GLU A 100 1.46 -0.89 -0.19
N TRP A 101 1.15 0.39 -0.03
CA TRP A 101 0.56 1.19 -1.09
C TRP A 101 1.51 1.40 -2.27
N SER A 102 2.82 1.57 -2.04
CA SER A 102 3.80 1.73 -3.14
C SER A 102 3.87 0.51 -4.05
N ALA A 103 3.47 -0.68 -3.57
CA ALA A 103 3.45 -1.90 -4.38
C ALA A 103 2.28 -1.97 -5.38
N ILE A 104 1.23 -1.16 -5.17
CA ILE A 104 0.00 -1.19 -5.99
C ILE A 104 -0.35 0.16 -6.62
N SER A 105 0.39 1.22 -6.29
CA SER A 105 0.15 2.57 -6.82
C SER A 105 0.54 2.66 -8.29
N ASP A 106 -0.30 3.31 -9.09
CA ASP A 106 -0.04 3.56 -10.52
C ASP A 106 0.93 4.72 -10.76
N ARG A 107 1.27 5.48 -9.71
CA ARG A 107 2.16 6.65 -9.76
C ARG A 107 3.19 6.59 -8.65
N GLU A 108 4.29 7.30 -8.86
CA GLU A 108 5.31 7.50 -7.85
C GLU A 108 4.73 8.22 -6.64
N LEU A 109 4.96 7.70 -5.42
CA LEU A 109 4.24 8.19 -4.25
C LEU A 109 4.50 9.67 -3.93
N HIS A 110 5.70 10.18 -4.24
CA HIS A 110 6.01 11.59 -4.04
C HIS A 110 5.14 12.54 -4.88
N GLU A 111 4.50 12.08 -5.96
CA GLU A 111 3.58 12.90 -6.77
C GLU A 111 2.27 13.23 -6.05
N TYR A 112 1.93 12.49 -4.99
CA TYR A 112 0.77 12.77 -4.14
C TYR A 112 1.03 13.85 -3.08
N LEU A 113 2.27 14.35 -2.99
CA LEU A 113 2.68 15.41 -2.08
C LEU A 113 2.87 16.74 -2.82
N PRO A 114 2.47 17.88 -2.22
CA PRO A 114 2.81 19.19 -2.76
C PRO A 114 4.33 19.34 -2.88
N HIS A 115 4.83 19.68 -4.08
CA HIS A 115 6.27 19.80 -4.36
C HIS A 115 7.07 18.56 -3.94
N GLY A 116 6.48 17.35 -4.04
CA GLY A 116 7.06 16.15 -3.45
C GLY A 116 8.46 15.80 -3.95
N HIS A 117 8.77 16.07 -5.22
CA HIS A 117 10.12 15.85 -5.75
C HIS A 117 11.17 16.72 -5.05
N GLU A 118 10.90 18.02 -4.90
CA GLU A 118 11.76 18.96 -4.18
C GLU A 118 11.87 18.59 -2.69
N LEU A 119 10.77 18.12 -2.10
CA LEU A 119 10.75 17.63 -0.73
C LEU A 119 11.69 16.43 -0.53
N MET A 120 11.67 15.45 -1.45
CA MET A 120 12.58 14.30 -1.40
C MET A 120 14.03 14.73 -1.59
N GLN A 121 14.32 15.64 -2.53
CA GLN A 121 15.68 16.18 -2.70
C GLN A 121 16.19 16.86 -1.42
N ARG A 122 15.33 17.65 -0.75
CA ARG A 122 15.67 18.30 0.51
C ARG A 122 15.97 17.29 1.62
N PHE A 123 15.16 16.24 1.74
CA PHE A 123 15.40 15.16 2.71
C PHE A 123 16.70 14.42 2.42
N ALA A 124 17.00 14.14 1.15
CA ALA A 124 18.26 13.53 0.74
C ALA A 124 19.47 14.38 1.15
N ALA A 125 19.40 15.71 0.92
CA ALA A 125 20.47 16.62 1.30
C ALA A 125 20.70 16.66 2.83
N ILE A 126 19.63 16.63 3.63
CA ILE A 126 19.71 16.59 5.10
C ILE A 126 20.41 15.30 5.56
N GLU A 127 20.01 14.14 5.02
CA GLU A 127 20.57 12.86 5.46
C GLU A 127 22.03 12.68 5.01
N GLN A 128 22.41 13.20 3.83
CA GLN A 128 23.81 13.18 3.37
C GLN A 128 24.75 14.03 4.23
N GLN A 129 24.26 15.13 4.82
CA GLN A 129 25.07 15.97 5.71
C GLN A 129 25.30 15.33 7.07
N LYS A 130 24.41 14.46 7.53
CA LYS A 130 24.55 13.74 8.81
C LYS A 130 25.55 12.57 8.76
N GLU A 131 25.92 12.13 7.57
CA GLU A 131 26.85 11.01 7.36
C GLU A 131 28.32 11.46 7.23
N GLN A 132 28.57 12.77 7.25
CA GLN A 132 29.91 13.38 7.27
C GLN A 132 30.36 13.72 8.69
#